data_AF-A0A832IRD7-F1
#
_entry.id   AF-A0A832IRD7-F1
#
_cell.length_a   1.000
_cell.length_b   1.000
_cell.length_c   1.000
_cell.angle_alpha   90.00
_cell.angle_beta   90.00
_cell.angle_gamma   90.00
#
_symmetry.space_group_name_H-M   'P 1'
#
loop_
_entity.id
_entity.type
_entity.pdbx_description
1 polymer ?
#
loop_
_entity_poly.entity_id
_entity_poly.type
_entity_poly.pdbx_seq_one_letter_code
_entity_poly.pdbx_strand_id
1 'polypeptide(L)' 'MRRLFLKISAMKGGNPTQERLENAMKLMSRYDQVLISFEGGSVNEIFEILRQMICANVTSTLMVYFGKKTCPEGYDEISV' A
#
# COMPACT_ATOMS: atom_id res chain seq x y z
N MET A 1 -11.97 -15.58 0.24
CA MET A 1 -11.54 -14.31 -0.38
C MET A 1 -10.47 -13.71 0.52
N ARG A 2 -9.27 -13.46 -0.01
CA ARG A 2 -8.14 -12.95 0.78
C ARG A 2 -8.03 -11.45 0.57
N ARG A 3 -8.02 -10.68 1.66
CA ARG A 3 -8.01 -9.22 1.64
C ARG A 3 -6.79 -8.71 2.40
N LEU A 4 -6.04 -7.77 1.83
CA LEU A 4 -4.81 -7.24 2.42
C LEU A 4 -4.98 -5.76 2.76
N PHE A 5 -4.63 -5.38 3.98
CA PHE A 5 -4.46 -4.00 4.41
C PHE A 5 -2.97 -3.67 4.41
N LEU A 6 -2.55 -2.86 3.44
CA LEU A 6 -1.18 -2.38 3.29
C LEU A 6 -1.06 -0.99 3.89
N LYS A 7 -0.38 -0.90 5.03
CA LYS A 7 -0.11 0.35 5.72
C LYS A 7 1.27 0.87 5.31
N ILE A 8 1.33 2.04 4.68
CA ILE A 8 2.57 2.65 4.20
C ILE A 8 2.85 3.89 5.03
N SER A 9 3.92 3.87 5.82
CA SER A 9 4.33 4.99 6.66
C SER A 9 5.53 5.68 6.03
N ALA A 10 5.35 6.90 5.53
CA ALA A 10 6.47 7.68 5.03
C ALA A 10 7.38 8.06 6.20
N MET A 11 8.66 7.67 6.16
CA MET A 11 9.62 8.15 7.16
C MET A 11 9.81 9.66 7.00
N LYS A 12 10.06 10.38 8.10
CA LYS A 12 10.40 11.82 8.07
C LYS A 12 11.66 12.02 7.22
N GLY A 13 11.47 12.34 5.94
CA GLY A 13 12.55 12.68 5.00
C GLY A 13 12.94 11.62 3.97
N GLY A 14 12.13 10.58 3.72
CA GLY A 14 12.43 9.65 2.63
C GLY A 14 11.26 8.73 2.25
N ASN A 15 11.16 8.47 0.94
CA ASN A 15 10.32 7.41 0.38
C ASN A 15 10.56 6.09 1.13
N PRO A 16 9.51 5.28 1.39
CA PRO A 16 9.73 3.88 1.77
C PRO A 16 10.68 3.24 0.75
N THR A 17 11.68 2.51 1.22
CA THR A 17 12.72 1.98 0.33
C THR A 17 12.09 1.19 -0.81
N GLN A 18 12.58 1.41 -2.03
CA GLN A 18 12.11 0.75 -3.26
C GLN A 18 11.94 -0.77 -3.04
N GLU A 19 12.87 -1.39 -2.31
CA GLU A 19 12.84 -2.82 -1.94
C GLU A 19 11.63 -3.21 -1.09
N ARG A 20 11.23 -2.38 -0.12
CA ARG A 20 10.04 -2.66 0.71
C ARG A 20 8.75 -2.51 -0.10
N LEU A 21 8.72 -1.54 -1.01
CA LEU A 21 7.62 -1.39 -1.97
C LEU A 21 7.52 -2.61 -2.90
N GLU A 22 8.63 -3.07 -3.47
CA GLU A 22 8.66 -4.26 -4.34
C GLU A 22 8.21 -5.53 -3.60
N ASN A 23 8.64 -5.72 -2.35
CA ASN A 23 8.21 -6.85 -1.54
C ASN A 23 6.71 -6.79 -1.21
N ALA A 24 6.19 -5.59 -0.91
CA ALA A 24 4.76 -5.38 -0.73
C ALA A 24 3.99 -5.68 -2.02
N MET A 25 4.51 -5.27 -3.18
CA MET A 25 3.91 -5.55 -4.50
C MET A 25 3.86 -7.04 -4.82
N LYS A 26 4.92 -7.79 -4.52
CA LYS A 26 4.92 -9.26 -4.67
C LYS A 26 3.89 -9.94 -3.76
N LEU A 27 3.62 -9.37 -2.58
CA LEU A 27 2.62 -9.88 -1.66
C LEU A 27 1.20 -9.54 -2.13
N MET A 28 0.98 -8.31 -2.59
CA MET A 28 -0.31 -7.82 -3.08
C MET A 28 -0.90 -8.70 -4.19
N SER A 29 -0.08 -9.27 -5.08
CA SER A 29 -0.54 -10.15 -6.18
C SER A 29 -1.20 -11.45 -5.69
N ARG A 30 -1.06 -11.79 -4.40
CA ARG A 30 -1.66 -12.98 -3.78
C ARG A 30 -3.06 -12.73 -3.20
N TYR A 31 -3.51 -11.47 -3.20
CA TYR A 31 -4.77 -11.03 -2.60
C TYR A 31 -5.75 -10.56 -3.66
N ASP A 32 -7.04 -10.82 -3.42
CA ASP A 32 -8.11 -10.43 -4.34
C ASP A 32 -8.43 -8.93 -4.23
N GLN A 33 -8.21 -8.37 -3.05
CA GLN A 33 -8.45 -6.97 -2.72
C GLN A 33 -7.32 -6.42 -1.86
N VAL A 34 -6.87 -5.22 -2.19
CA VAL A 34 -5.87 -4.51 -1.41
C VAL A 34 -6.40 -3.14 -1.00
N LEU A 35 -6.32 -2.89 0.30
CA LEU A 35 -6.62 -1.64 0.95
C LEU A 35 -5.32 -0.97 1.36
N ILE A 36 -5.04 0.23 0.84
CA ILE A 36 -3.80 0.95 1.14
C ILE A 36 -4.10 2.12 2.06
N SER A 37 -3.34 2.25 3.14
CA SER A 37 -3.38 3.39 4.06
C SER A 37 -2.03 4.10 4.08
N PHE A 38 -2.00 5.37 3.70
CA PHE A 38 -0.79 6.20 3.79
C PHE A 38 -0.77 7.02 5.09
N GLU A 39 0.25 6.81 5.92
CA GLU A 39 0.55 7.60 7.11
C GLU A 39 1.72 8.56 6.83
N GLY A 40 1.39 9.82 6.51
CA GLY A 40 2.38 10.84 6.16
C GLY A 40 2.83 10.77 4.70
N GLY A 41 3.86 11.56 4.37
CA GLY A 41 4.36 11.71 3.01
C GLY A 41 3.68 12.85 2.24
N SER A 42 4.38 13.36 1.23
CA SER A 42 3.85 14.34 0.30
C SER A 42 2.90 13.68 -0.70
N VAL A 43 1.97 14.48 -1.23
CA VAL A 43 1.03 14.04 -2.26
C VAL A 43 1.77 13.42 -3.46
N ASN A 44 2.89 14.02 -3.88
CA ASN A 44 3.70 13.52 -5.00
C ASN A 44 4.29 12.13 -4.73
N GLU A 45 4.82 11.88 -3.53
CA GLU A 45 5.36 10.57 -3.15
C GLU A 45 4.26 9.49 -3.17
N ILE A 46 3.07 9.83 -2.68
CA ILE A 46 1.92 8.93 -2.72
C ILE A 46 1.51 8.63 -4.17
N PHE A 47 1.47 9.65 -5.03
CA PHE A 47 1.16 9.46 -6.45
C PHE A 47 2.17 8.58 -7.18
N GLU A 48 3.47 8.75 -6.90
CA GLU A 48 4.51 7.89 -7.47
C GLU A 48 4.35 6.42 -7.05
N ILE A 49 4.07 6.17 -5.76
CA ILE A 49 3.81 4.82 -5.25
C ILE A 49 2.57 4.22 -5.92
N LEU A 50 1.47 4.98 -5.99
CA LEU A 50 0.24 4.52 -6.64
C LEU A 50 0.45 4.23 -8.12
N ARG A 51 1.21 5.07 -8.83
CA ARG A 51 1.57 4.87 -10.23
C ARG A 51 2.33 3.55 -10.41
N GLN A 52 3.32 3.27 -9.59
CA GLN A 52 4.08 2.01 -9.65
C GLN A 52 3.17 0.78 -9.42
N MET A 53 2.25 0.87 -8.46
CA MET A 53 1.32 -0.21 -8.14
C MET A 53 0.30 -0.47 -9.25
N ILE A 54 -0.23 0.58 -9.88
CA ILE A 54 -1.15 0.45 -11.02
C ILE A 54 -0.42 -0.11 -12.24
N CYS A 55 0.77 0.41 -12.56
CA CYS A 55 1.57 -0.06 -13.70
C CYS A 55 1.97 -1.53 -13.58
N ALA A 56 2.19 -2.03 -12.36
CA ALA A 56 2.51 -3.43 -12.12
C ALA A 56 1.28 -4.37 -12.16
N ASN A 57 0.07 -3.82 -12.42
CA ASN A 57 -1.18 -4.56 -12.58
C ASN A 57 -1.47 -5.57 -11.45
N VAL A 58 -1.16 -5.15 -10.22
CA VAL A 58 -0.99 -6.08 -9.10
C VAL A 58 -2.33 -6.59 -8.57
N THR A 59 -3.45 -5.87 -8.79
CA THR A 59 -4.78 -6.24 -8.27
C THR A 59 -5.92 -5.67 -9.12
N SER A 60 -7.09 -6.30 -9.06
CA SER A 60 -8.31 -5.87 -9.78
C SER A 60 -9.02 -4.68 -9.13
N THR A 61 -8.76 -4.41 -7.84
CA THR A 61 -9.44 -3.34 -7.09
C THR A 61 -8.50 -2.80 -6.02
N LEU A 62 -8.10 -1.54 -6.21
CA LEU A 62 -7.27 -0.78 -5.30
C LEU A 62 -8.14 0.27 -4.58
N MET A 63 -8.17 0.23 -3.25
CA MET A 63 -8.81 1.27 -2.45
C MET A 63 -7.76 1.99 -1.62
N VAL A 64 -7.70 3.31 -1.73
CA VAL A 64 -6.68 4.15 -1.11
C VAL A 64 -7.33 5.06 -0.07
N TYR A 65 -6.78 5.06 1.14
CA TYR A 65 -7.14 5.97 2.21
C TYR A 65 -5.92 6.78 2.67
N PHE A 66 -6.18 8.04 3.04
CA PHE A 66 -5.19 8.93 3.62
C PHE A 66 -5.46 9.09 5.11
N GLY A 67 -4.43 8.89 5.95
CA GLY A 67 -4.51 9.06 7.40
C GLY A 67 -4.34 7.75 8.19
N LYS A 68 -4.43 7.87 9.52
CA LYS A 68 -4.28 6.75 10.45
C LYS A 68 -5.55 5.92 10.51
N LYS A 69 -5.77 5.03 9.54
CA LYS A 69 -6.82 4.01 9.66
C LYS A 69 -6.29 2.78 10.39
N THR A 70 -7.11 2.21 11.26
CA THR A 70 -6.93 0.86 11.79
C THR A 70 -7.23 -0.17 10.70
N CYS A 71 -6.54 -1.31 10.76
CA CYS A 71 -6.82 -2.43 9.86
C CYS A 71 -8.29 -2.86 10.00
N PRO A 72 -9.06 -2.95 8.90
CA PRO A 72 -10.44 -3.41 8.95
C PRO A 72 -10.54 -4.90 9.27
N GLU A 73 -11.66 -5.31 9.85
CA GLU A 73 -11.92 -6.72 10.14
C GLU A 73 -11.90 -7.58 8.86
N GLY A 74 -11.24 -8.74 8.92
CA GLY A 74 -11.11 -9.66 7.79
C GLY A 74 -10.06 -9.26 6.75
N TYR A 75 -9.17 -8.32 7.08
CA TYR A 75 -7.95 -8.02 6.32
C TYR A 75 -6.71 -8.53 7.04
N ASP A 76 -5.79 -9.14 6.30
CA ASP A 76 -4.41 -9.36 6.77
C ASP A 76 -3.66 -8.03 6.76
N GLU A 77 -2.93 -7.68 7.82
CA GLU A 77 -2.19 -6.40 7.90
C GLU A 77 -0.71 -6.58 7.55
N ILE A 78 -0.20 -5.74 6.65
CA ILE A 78 1.22 -5.57 6.37
C ILE A 78 1.59 -4.09 6.51
N SER A 79 2.61 -3.80 7.31
CA SER A 79 3.15 -2.45 7.48
C SER A 79 4.49 -2.30 6.75
N VAL A 80 4.58 -1.24 5.93
CA VAL A 80 5.75 -0.83 5.14
C VAL A 80 6.24 0.53 5.60
#